data_AF-A0A2G6Q7H2-F1
#
_entry.id   AF-A0A2G6Q7H2-F1
#
_cell.length_a   1.000
_cell.length_b   1.000
_cell.length_c   1.000
_cell.angle_alpha   90.00
_cell.angle_beta   90.00
_cell.angle_gamma   90.00
#
_symmetry.space_group_name_H-M   'P 1'
#
loop_
_entity.id
_entity.type
_entity.pdbx_description
1 polymer ?
#
loop_
_entity_poly.entity_id
_entity_poly.type
_entity_poly.pdbx_seq_one_letter_code
_entity_poly.pdbx_strand_id
1 'polypeptide(L)' 'MNEMGIKLFLAKAKIGESIIISYHERRNSLSVSGDIVKIGDNSVTVKEYVINDLYRDVEIPFKNIWYHSLECQPVPRSM' A
#
# COMPACT_ATOMS: atom_id res chain seq x y z
N MET A 1 -2.82 -0.07 15.71
CA MET A 1 -1.90 1.03 15.35
C MET A 1 -2.76 2.26 15.09
N ASN A 2 -2.45 3.44 15.64
CA ASN A 2 -3.32 4.62 15.52
C ASN A 2 -3.15 5.28 14.14
N GLU A 3 -4.21 5.84 13.53
CA GLU A 3 -4.22 6.35 12.13
C GLU A 3 -3.05 7.27 11.79
N MET A 4 -2.60 8.07 12.76
CA MET A 4 -1.47 9.01 12.60
C MET A 4 -0.14 8.30 12.29
N GLY A 5 0.08 7.09 12.81
CA GLY A 5 1.30 6.32 12.51
C GLY A 5 1.35 5.81 11.08
N ILE A 6 0.20 5.43 10.54
CA ILE A 6 0.05 4.96 9.15
C ILE A 6 0.24 6.14 8.19
N LYS A 7 -0.34 7.29 8.51
CA LYS A 7 -0.13 8.53 7.74
C LYS A 7 1.34 8.94 7.71
N LEU A 8 2.05 8.92 8.84
CA LEU A 8 3.48 9.25 8.90
C LEU A 8 4.35 8.25 8.13
N PHE A 9 4.00 6.97 8.16
CA PHE A 9 4.67 5.95 7.36
C PHE A 9 4.47 6.18 5.86
N LEU A 10 3.22 6.35 5.44
CA LEU A 10 2.88 6.54 4.03
C LEU A 10 3.37 7.89 3.50
N ALA A 11 3.44 8.94 4.32
CA ALA A 11 4.05 10.22 3.90
C ALA A 11 5.56 10.10 3.60
N LYS A 12 6.24 9.12 4.20
CA LYS A 12 7.63 8.76 3.84
C LYS A 12 7.69 7.88 2.60
N ALA A 13 6.65 7.07 2.38
CA ALA A 13 6.52 6.28 1.17
C ALA A 13 6.25 7.20 -0.03
N LYS A 14 7.04 7.07 -1.10
CA LYS A 14 6.87 7.88 -2.31
C LYS A 14 5.85 7.22 -3.24
N ILE A 15 5.17 8.05 -4.04
CA ILE A 15 4.40 7.55 -5.19
C ILE A 15 5.34 6.74 -6.08
N GLY A 16 4.92 5.54 -6.47
CA GLY A 16 5.68 4.56 -7.25
C GLY A 16 6.44 3.53 -6.40
N GLU A 17 6.47 3.64 -5.08
CA GLU A 17 7.05 2.59 -4.24
C GLU A 17 6.09 1.41 -4.10
N SER A 18 6.67 0.21 -4.15
CA SER A 18 5.95 -1.05 -3.95
C SER A 18 5.68 -1.27 -2.46
N ILE A 19 4.45 -1.60 -2.12
CA ILE A 19 3.94 -1.75 -0.76
C ILE A 19 3.05 -2.98 -0.66
N ILE A 20 3.10 -3.64 0.50
CA ILE A 20 2.12 -4.62 0.92
C ILE A 20 1.27 -4.00 2.03
N ILE A 21 -0.06 -4.09 1.90
CA ILE A 21 -1.02 -3.60 2.88
C ILE A 21 -2.01 -4.70 3.21
N SER A 22 -2.20 -4.99 4.50
CA SER A 22 -3.29 -5.84 4.99
C SER A 22 -4.31 -5.01 5.74
N TYR A 23 -5.58 -5.19 5.38
CA TYR A 23 -6.69 -4.36 5.84
C TYR A 23 -7.97 -5.17 6.03
N HIS A 24 -8.91 -4.61 6.78
CA HIS A 24 -10.24 -5.17 6.93
C HIS A 24 -11.22 -4.54 5.93
N GLU A 25 -11.93 -5.38 5.18
CA GLU A 25 -13.07 -4.96 4.38
C GLU A 25 -14.30 -5.74 4.82
N ARG A 26 -15.28 -5.03 5.39
CA ARG A 26 -16.49 -5.61 5.99
C ARG A 26 -16.13 -6.63 7.09
N ARG A 27 -16.20 -7.93 6.78
CA ARG A 27 -15.90 -9.05 7.69
C ARG A 27 -14.69 -9.87 7.25
N ASN A 28 -14.03 -9.47 6.17
CA ASN A 28 -12.91 -10.19 5.59
C ASN A 28 -11.61 -9.44 5.85
N SER A 29 -10.54 -10.19 6.04
CA SER A 29 -9.17 -9.67 6.01
C SER A 29 -8.64 -9.86 4.60
N LEU A 30 -8.19 -8.77 3.99
CA LEU A 30 -7.62 -8.74 2.65
C LEU A 30 -6.18 -8.23 2.71
N SER A 31 -5.40 -8.61 1.70
CA SER A 31 -4.06 -8.09 1.48
C SER A 31 -3.92 -7.67 0.04
N VAL A 32 -3.21 -6.58 -0.19
CA VAL A 32 -2.85 -6.08 -1.51
C VAL A 32 -1.36 -5.80 -1.57
N SER A 33 -0.73 -6.18 -2.67
CA SER A 33 0.66 -5.88 -3.02
C SER A 33 0.69 -5.15 -4.34
N GLY A 34 1.43 -4.06 -4.40
CA GLY A 34 1.57 -3.26 -5.62
C GLY A 34 2.13 -1.88 -5.35
N ASP A 35 2.02 -0.98 -6.32
CA ASP A 35 2.66 0.34 -6.21
C ASP A 35 1.71 1.41 -5.69
N ILE A 36 2.23 2.30 -4.85
CA ILE A 36 1.48 3.46 -4.36
C ILE A 36 1.27 4.43 -5.52
N VAL A 37 0.02 4.66 -5.92
CA VAL A 37 -0.31 5.62 -7.00
C VAL A 37 -0.88 6.93 -6.47
N LYS A 38 -1.48 6.91 -5.27
CA LYS A 38 -2.06 8.10 -4.63
C LYS A 38 -2.09 7.96 -3.12
N ILE A 39 -1.75 9.04 -2.42
CA ILE A 39 -1.91 9.17 -0.97
C ILE A 39 -2.88 10.33 -0.73
N GLY A 40 -4.06 10.03 -0.21
CA GLY A 40 -5.06 11.03 0.17
C GLY A 40 -5.02 11.33 1.68
N ASP A 41 -5.94 12.17 2.13
CA ASP A 41 -6.00 12.56 3.54
C ASP A 41 -6.39 11.41 4.47
N ASN A 42 -7.21 10.46 3.98
CA ASN A 42 -7.79 9.37 4.78
C ASN A 42 -7.63 7.98 4.16
N SER A 43 -7.01 7.88 2.99
CA SER A 43 -6.86 6.64 2.24
C SER A 43 -5.57 6.63 1.43
N VAL A 44 -5.13 5.44 1.04
CA VAL A 44 -4.08 5.20 0.04
C VAL A 44 -4.64 4.38 -1.10
N THR A 45 -4.24 4.71 -2.33
CA THR A 45 -4.56 3.91 -3.51
C THR A 45 -3.31 3.17 -3.95
N VAL A 46 -3.44 1.85 -4.06
CA VAL A 46 -2.39 0.95 -4.52
C VAL A 46 -2.82 0.34 -5.85
N LYS A 47 -1.94 0.37 -6.84
CA LYS A 47 -2.12 -0.32 -8.11
C LYS A 47 -1.67 -1.78 -7.93
N GLU A 48 -2.63 -2.68 -7.77
CA GLU A 48 -2.41 -4.09 -7.55
C GLU A 48 -2.09 -4.83 -8.85
N TYR A 49 -1.11 -5.73 -8.78
CA TYR A 49 -0.75 -6.65 -9.86
C TYR A 49 -1.68 -7.88 -9.82
N VAL A 50 -2.62 -7.98 -10.75
CA VAL A 50 -3.48 -9.15 -10.93
C VAL A 50 -2.90 -10.04 -12.04
N ILE A 51 -3.15 -11.36 -11.96
CA ILE A 51 -2.69 -12.34 -12.96
C ILE A 51 -3.13 -11.89 -14.38
N ASN A 52 -2.25 -12.10 -15.37
CA ASN A 52 -2.41 -11.73 -16.80
C ASN A 52 -2.31 -10.22 -17.12
N ASP A 53 -1.34 -9.51 -16.55
CA ASP A 53 -1.08 -8.08 -16.80
C ASP A 53 -2.29 -7.17 -16.55
N LEU A 54 -3.26 -7.66 -15.76
CA LEU A 54 -4.40 -6.87 -15.33
C LEU A 54 -4.00 -6.09 -14.09
N TYR A 55 -4.29 -4.80 -14.11
CA TYR A 55 -4.09 -3.93 -12.96
C TYR A 55 -5.44 -3.48 -12.44
N ARG A 56 -5.54 -3.37 -11.12
CA ARG A 56 -6.67 -2.68 -10.49
C ARG A 56 -6.18 -1.70 -9.44
N ASP A 57 -6.82 -0.56 -9.37
CA ASP A 57 -6.56 0.43 -8.34
C ASP A 57 -7.42 0.09 -7.11
N VAL A 58 -6.76 -0.12 -5.97
CA VAL A 58 -7.40 -0.47 -4.70
C VAL A 58 -7.23 0.70 -3.75
N GLU A 59 -8.33 1.36 -3.42
CA GLU A 59 -8.36 2.42 -2.40
C GLU A 59 -8.63 1.82 -1.01
N ILE A 60 -7.74 2.11 -0.07
CA ILE A 60 -7.75 1.54 1.28
C ILE A 60 -7.80 2.67 2.30
N PRO A 61 -8.89 2.79 3.07
CA PRO A 61 -8.97 3.74 4.17
C PRO A 61 -7.96 3.41 5.28
N PHE A 62 -7.23 4.40 5.80
CA PHE A 62 -6.20 4.16 6.83
C PHE A 62 -6.74 3.47 8.08
N LYS A 63 -7.98 3.79 8.47
CA LYS A 63 -8.68 3.19 9.62
C LYS A 63 -8.84 1.68 9.52
N ASN A 64 -8.81 1.13 8.31
CA ASN A 64 -8.99 -0.29 8.04
C ASN A 64 -7.65 -1.05 8.00
N ILE A 65 -6.52 -0.35 7.94
CA ILE A 65 -5.19 -0.94 7.80
C ILE A 65 -4.68 -1.37 9.17
N TRP A 66 -4.28 -2.63 9.28
CA TRP A 66 -3.67 -3.18 10.50
C TRP A 66 -2.22 -3.60 10.29
N TYR A 67 -1.78 -3.75 9.04
CA TYR A 67 -0.38 -4.01 8.68
C TYR A 67 -0.02 -3.34 7.36
N HIS A 68 1.20 -2.82 7.26
CA HIS A 68 1.77 -2.29 6.04
C HIS A 68 3.30 -2.43 6.07
N SER A 69 3.91 -2.68 4.91
CA SER A 69 5.37 -2.68 4.74
C SER A 69 5.73 -2.27 3.32
N LEU A 70 6.76 -1.44 3.17
CA LEU A 70 7.36 -1.23 1.86
C LEU A 70 8.07 -2.52 1.45
N GLU A 71 7.92 -2.89 0.19
CA GLU A 71 8.73 -3.94 -0.41
C GLU A 71 10.09 -3.33 -0.70
N CYS A 72 11.14 -3.82 -0.03
CA CYS A 72 12.50 -3.44 -0.37
C CYS A 72 12.76 -3.86 -1.81
N GLN A 73 12.70 -2.92 -2.74
CA GLN A 73 13.31 -3.13 -4.05
C GLN A 73 14.80 -3.42 -3.81
N PRO A 74 15.37 -4.43 -4.48
CA PRO A 74 16.80 -4.70 -4.35
C PRO A 74 17.54 -3.41 -4.70
N VAL A 75 18.34 -2.92 -3.76
CA VAL A 75 19.21 -1.76 -4.00
C VAL A 75 19.99 -2.08 -5.28
N PRO A 76 19.89 -1.29 -6.35
CA PRO A 76 20.68 -1.55 -7.54
C PRO A 76 22.14 -1.53 -7.09
N ARG A 77 22.79 -2.69 -7.15
CA ARG A 77 24.24 -2.76 -6.97
C ARG A 77 24.81 -2.01 -8.16
N SER A 78 25.25 -0.77 -7.93
CA SER A 78 26.12 -0.08 -8.87
C SER A 78 27.26 -1.04 -9.22
N MET A 79 27.33 -1.48 -10.47
CA MET A 79 28.55 -2.02 -11.07
C MET A 79 29.31 -0.87 -11.71
#